data_AF-A0ABC8S7Y4-F1
#
_entry.id   AF-A0ABC8S7Y4-F1
#
_cell.length_a   1.000
_cell.length_b   1.000
_cell.length_c   1.000
_cell.angle_alpha   90.00
_cell.angle_beta   90.00
_cell.angle_gamma   90.00
#
_symmetry.space_group_name_H-M   'P 1'
#
loop_
_entity.id
_entity.type
_entity.pdbx_description
1 polymer ?
#
loop_
_entity_poly.entity_id
_entity_poly.type
_entity_poly.pdbx_seq_one_letter_code
_entity_poly.pdbx_strand_id
1 'polypeptide(L)'
;MNNGKSRKRPPPPTPQAPSPQLPQQKQHAAMEEEEMDEDVFLDETLLYEEEAEVLRDLEDRQALSLRLRKWKRPELSQAYLSQSQSIIFQQLEIDYVIGESHKELMPNSSGAAAIIRIFGVTREGHSVCCHVHGFEPYFYISCPPGMGPDDISRFHRVLEARMRETNRNSKVPKFVRRIEMVQKRSIMYYQEQRSQPFLKIVVALPTMVTSCRGILDRGIQIDGLGMKSFMTYESNVLFALRFMIDCNVVGGNWIEVPAGKYKKTAKNLSYSQLEFDCLYSQLISHVPEGEFSKMAPFRILSFDIECAGRKGLFPEPTHDPVIQVANLVTLQGEDQPFVRNVMTLKSCSPIVGVDVMSFDTEREVLLAWRGLMREVDPDIIIGYNICKFDLPYLIQRAEVLGISEFPILGRIRNSRVRVKDTTFSSRRESHKKNGEGYGDIFHFDRKDRGREEAEGEADYIPLCTEIYPQQGVKDNKK
;
A
#
# COMPACT_ATOMS: atom_id res chain seq x y z
N MET A 1 -46.90 7.07 -57.88
CA MET A 1 -48.10 7.75 -58.42
C MET A 1 -48.72 8.55 -57.27
N ASN A 2 -49.17 9.80 -57.41
CA ASN A 2 -49.08 10.73 -58.55
C ASN A 2 -49.09 12.21 -58.06
N ASN A 3 -48.77 13.18 -58.92
CA ASN A 3 -48.60 14.61 -58.60
C ASN A 3 -49.88 15.47 -58.76
N GLY A 4 -49.95 16.57 -58.00
CA GLY A 4 -50.75 17.79 -58.30
C GLY A 4 -50.50 18.89 -57.25
N LYS A 5 -50.18 20.18 -57.51
CA LYS A 5 -50.43 21.20 -58.57
C LYS A 5 -51.49 22.27 -58.24
N SER A 6 -51.08 23.27 -57.44
CA SER A 6 -51.22 24.75 -57.67
C SER A 6 -52.59 25.44 -57.87
N ARG A 7 -52.79 26.63 -57.22
CA ARG A 7 -52.96 27.98 -57.88
C ARG A 7 -53.57 29.13 -57.00
N LYS A 8 -52.92 30.32 -57.04
CA LYS A 8 -53.49 31.73 -57.10
C LYS A 8 -54.30 32.28 -55.89
N ARG A 9 -54.42 33.61 -55.61
CA ARG A 9 -53.78 34.86 -56.14
C ARG A 9 -53.90 36.07 -55.14
N PRO A 10 -52.98 37.07 -55.16
CA PRO A 10 -53.11 38.38 -54.47
C PRO A 10 -53.18 39.62 -55.42
N PRO A 11 -53.70 40.77 -54.91
CA PRO A 11 -53.07 42.13 -55.01
C PRO A 11 -53.21 42.89 -53.64
N PRO A 12 -53.09 44.24 -53.44
CA PRO A 12 -52.78 45.39 -54.32
C PRO A 12 -51.57 46.28 -53.84
N PRO A 13 -51.56 47.64 -53.62
CA PRO A 13 -50.59 48.45 -54.39
C PRO A 13 -49.82 49.68 -53.78
N THR A 14 -48.52 49.81 -54.14
CA THR A 14 -47.79 51.04 -54.62
C THR A 14 -47.61 52.30 -53.73
N PRO A 15 -46.68 53.26 -54.04
CA PRO A 15 -45.57 53.34 -55.04
C PRO A 15 -44.17 53.57 -54.34
N GLN A 16 -43.07 54.21 -54.80
CA GLN A 16 -42.54 54.79 -56.08
C GLN A 16 -40.97 54.84 -56.06
N ALA A 17 -40.32 55.49 -57.05
CA ALA A 17 -38.89 55.91 -57.12
C ALA A 17 -38.79 57.24 -57.95
N PRO A 18 -37.66 58.02 -58.08
CA PRO A 18 -36.42 57.57 -58.77
C PRO A 18 -35.05 58.29 -58.49
N SER A 19 -33.94 57.64 -58.90
CA SER A 19 -32.70 58.18 -59.53
C SER A 19 -31.78 59.19 -58.75
N PRO A 20 -30.72 59.85 -59.32
CA PRO A 20 -29.33 59.35 -59.13
C PRO A 20 -28.19 60.39 -58.90
N GLN A 21 -26.92 59.91 -58.91
CA GLN A 21 -25.63 60.59 -59.18
C GLN A 21 -24.72 61.14 -58.04
N LEU A 22 -23.41 61.12 -58.35
CA LEU A 22 -22.20 61.59 -57.63
C LEU A 22 -21.58 62.75 -58.48
N PRO A 23 -20.81 63.73 -57.94
CA PRO A 23 -19.43 63.47 -57.49
C PRO A 23 -18.77 64.37 -56.40
N GLN A 24 -17.64 63.85 -55.90
CA GLN A 24 -16.48 64.43 -55.18
C GLN A 24 -16.31 65.98 -55.08
N GLN A 25 -15.84 66.48 -53.92
CA GLN A 25 -14.40 66.76 -53.67
C GLN A 25 -14.06 67.28 -52.25
N LYS A 26 -12.97 66.74 -51.67
CA LYS A 26 -12.01 67.38 -50.70
C LYS A 26 -12.56 67.80 -49.32
N GLN A 27 -11.77 67.90 -48.23
CA GLN A 27 -10.33 67.65 -47.99
C GLN A 27 -10.10 67.39 -46.49
N HIS A 28 -9.20 66.49 -46.09
CA HIS A 28 -8.05 66.68 -45.16
C HIS A 28 -7.43 65.34 -44.71
N ALA A 29 -6.27 65.42 -44.06
CA ALA A 29 -5.33 64.31 -43.87
C ALA A 29 -5.81 63.23 -42.90
N ALA A 30 -5.36 61.99 -43.14
CA ALA A 30 -5.34 60.94 -42.14
C ALA A 30 -4.06 61.08 -41.28
N MET A 31 -4.21 60.83 -39.98
CA MET A 31 -3.16 60.21 -39.17
C MET A 31 -3.53 58.73 -39.07
N GLU A 32 -2.53 57.86 -39.11
CA GLU A 32 -2.71 56.44 -38.81
C GLU A 32 -2.63 56.29 -37.28
N GLU A 33 -3.75 55.96 -36.66
CA GLU A 33 -3.79 55.43 -35.30
C GLU A 33 -3.81 53.90 -35.42
N GLU A 34 -2.83 53.22 -34.82
CA GLU A 34 -2.79 51.76 -34.77
C GLU A 34 -3.82 51.27 -33.74
N GLU A 35 -4.94 50.70 -34.19
CA GLU A 35 -5.83 49.93 -33.32
C GLU A 35 -5.07 48.69 -32.82
N MET A 36 -4.66 48.74 -31.55
CA MET A 36 -3.93 47.65 -30.88
C MET A 36 -4.94 46.72 -30.20
N ASP A 37 -5.02 45.46 -30.63
CA ASP A 37 -6.01 44.49 -30.15
C ASP A 37 -5.91 44.22 -28.62
N GLU A 38 -6.80 44.83 -27.83
CA GLU A 38 -6.87 44.64 -26.37
C GLU A 38 -7.13 43.16 -25.99
N ASP A 39 -7.88 42.43 -26.81
CA ASP A 39 -8.22 41.01 -26.60
C ASP A 39 -6.97 40.10 -26.60
N VAL A 40 -5.91 40.45 -27.37
CA VAL A 40 -4.66 39.67 -27.39
C VAL A 40 -3.85 39.90 -26.11
N PHE A 41 -3.83 41.14 -25.61
CA PHE A 41 -3.15 41.49 -24.36
C PHE A 41 -3.78 40.83 -23.13
N LEU A 42 -5.11 40.64 -23.09
CA LEU A 42 -5.76 39.92 -21.99
C LEU A 42 -5.35 38.44 -21.94
N ASP A 43 -5.35 37.74 -23.08
CA ASP A 43 -5.02 36.31 -23.14
C ASP A 43 -3.54 36.07 -22.77
N GLU A 44 -2.61 36.91 -23.28
CA GLU A 44 -1.20 36.83 -22.90
C GLU A 44 -1.00 37.15 -21.41
N THR A 45 -1.70 38.15 -20.85
CA THR A 45 -1.61 38.50 -19.42
C THR A 45 -2.12 37.37 -18.51
N LEU A 46 -3.23 36.74 -18.86
CA LEU A 46 -3.77 35.58 -18.12
C LEU A 46 -2.78 34.41 -18.13
N LEU A 47 -2.14 34.13 -19.27
CA LEU A 47 -1.10 33.09 -19.36
C LEU A 47 0.12 33.42 -18.50
N TYR A 48 0.57 34.68 -18.45
CA TYR A 48 1.65 35.11 -17.54
C TYR A 48 1.25 35.03 -16.05
N GLU A 49 -0.01 35.29 -15.70
CA GLU A 49 -0.51 35.12 -14.33
C GLU A 49 -0.58 33.64 -13.92
N GLU A 50 -1.05 32.75 -14.80
CA GLU A 50 -1.02 31.29 -14.60
C GLU A 50 0.42 30.76 -14.48
N GLU A 51 1.33 31.15 -15.38
CA GLU A 51 2.74 30.76 -15.30
C GLU A 51 3.40 31.26 -14.00
N ALA A 52 3.09 32.49 -13.56
CA ALA A 52 3.60 33.03 -12.30
C ALA A 52 3.00 32.35 -11.07
N GLU A 53 1.74 31.89 -11.10
CA GLU A 53 1.14 31.07 -10.03
C GLU A 53 1.79 29.67 -9.97
N VAL A 54 2.01 29.03 -11.12
CA VAL A 54 2.75 27.75 -11.21
C VAL A 54 4.19 27.90 -10.70
N LEU A 55 4.86 29.02 -10.99
CA LEU A 55 6.22 29.26 -10.50
C LEU A 55 6.25 29.40 -8.97
N ARG A 56 5.29 30.13 -8.38
CA ARG A 56 5.14 30.29 -6.93
C ARG A 56 4.86 28.95 -6.23
N ASP A 57 3.92 28.16 -6.75
CA ASP A 57 3.64 26.79 -6.26
C ASP A 57 4.88 25.87 -6.33
N LEU A 58 5.73 26.02 -7.34
CA LEU A 58 7.02 25.31 -7.44
C LEU A 58 8.06 25.81 -6.42
N GLU A 59 8.11 27.10 -6.13
CA GLU A 59 9.01 27.69 -5.11
C GLU A 59 8.58 27.31 -3.68
N ASP A 60 7.29 27.42 -3.36
CA ASP A 60 6.74 27.05 -2.04
C ASP A 60 6.89 25.55 -1.77
N ARG A 61 6.68 24.69 -2.78
CA ARG A 61 6.97 23.24 -2.66
C ARG A 61 8.45 22.96 -2.43
N GLN A 62 9.36 23.76 -3.00
CA GLN A 62 10.79 23.63 -2.74
C GLN A 62 11.16 24.13 -1.34
N ALA A 63 10.63 25.27 -0.89
CA ALA A 63 10.82 25.80 0.46
C ALA A 63 10.30 24.82 1.54
N LEU A 64 9.12 24.24 1.32
CA LEU A 64 8.53 23.20 2.16
C LEU A 64 9.40 21.93 2.18
N SER A 65 9.89 21.46 1.02
CA SER A 65 10.83 20.32 0.97
C SER A 65 12.11 20.63 1.74
N LEU A 66 12.70 21.82 1.59
CA LEU A 66 13.90 22.23 2.32
C LEU A 66 13.65 22.31 3.84
N ARG A 67 12.49 22.81 4.27
CA ARG A 67 12.09 22.89 5.69
C ARG A 67 11.90 21.51 6.32
N LEU A 68 11.36 20.54 5.56
CA LEU A 68 11.14 19.16 6.02
C LEU A 68 12.41 18.29 5.99
N ARG A 69 13.32 18.51 5.05
CA ARG A 69 14.57 17.73 4.88
C ARG A 69 15.42 17.61 6.15
N LYS A 70 15.37 18.60 7.04
CA LYS A 70 16.07 18.58 8.35
C LYS A 70 15.64 17.43 9.27
N TRP A 71 14.49 16.80 9.00
CA TRP A 71 13.96 15.66 9.75
C TRP A 71 14.15 14.31 9.04
N LYS A 72 14.90 14.25 7.93
CA LYS A 72 15.26 12.99 7.26
C LYS A 72 15.98 12.01 8.19
N ARG A 73 15.99 10.73 7.78
CA ARG A 73 16.90 9.73 8.35
C ARG A 73 18.36 10.07 7.97
N PRO A 74 19.36 9.64 8.76
CA PRO A 74 20.77 9.81 8.41
C PRO A 74 21.08 9.24 7.02
N GLU A 75 21.94 9.92 6.25
CA GLU A 75 22.35 9.47 4.92
C GLU A 75 23.19 8.19 4.98
N LEU A 76 23.10 7.36 3.93
CA LEU A 76 23.76 6.06 3.90
C LEU A 76 25.29 6.19 3.84
N SER A 77 25.98 5.37 4.63
CA SER A 77 27.44 5.23 4.53
C SER A 77 27.87 4.64 3.18
N GLN A 78 29.08 4.99 2.73
CA GLN A 78 29.61 4.50 1.45
C GLN A 78 29.61 2.96 1.36
N ALA A 79 29.81 2.25 2.48
CA ALA A 79 29.83 0.79 2.51
C ALA A 79 28.47 0.13 2.17
N TYR A 80 27.34 0.78 2.51
CA TYR A 80 26.03 0.35 2.00
C TYR A 80 25.91 0.63 0.49
N LEU A 81 26.36 1.81 0.04
CA LEU A 81 26.28 2.23 -1.36
C LEU A 81 27.13 1.35 -2.30
N SER A 82 28.31 0.90 -1.85
CA SER A 82 29.17 -0.07 -2.55
C SER A 82 28.84 -1.54 -2.29
N GLN A 83 27.79 -1.83 -1.52
CA GLN A 83 27.33 -3.18 -1.15
C GLN A 83 28.41 -4.07 -0.50
N SER A 84 29.34 -3.45 0.25
CA SER A 84 30.56 -4.09 0.76
C SER A 84 30.49 -4.49 2.24
N GLN A 85 29.30 -4.50 2.84
CA GLN A 85 29.05 -4.93 4.23
C GLN A 85 27.73 -5.72 4.33
N SER A 86 27.53 -6.48 5.41
CA SER A 86 26.21 -7.07 5.70
C SER A 86 25.17 -5.98 5.92
N ILE A 87 23.92 -6.24 5.55
CA ILE A 87 22.78 -5.43 6.00
C ILE A 87 22.13 -6.16 7.17
N ILE A 88 22.15 -5.55 8.36
CA ILE A 88 21.60 -6.08 9.60
C ILE A 88 20.52 -5.11 10.11
N PHE A 89 19.29 -5.59 10.25
CA PHE A 89 18.12 -4.74 10.56
C PHE A 89 17.10 -5.46 11.43
N GLN A 90 16.40 -4.73 12.30
CA GLN A 90 15.29 -5.27 13.08
C GLN A 90 14.02 -5.15 12.25
N GLN A 91 13.33 -6.28 12.04
CA GLN A 91 12.12 -6.34 11.22
C GLN A 91 10.88 -5.88 12.02
N LEU A 92 9.95 -5.18 11.36
CA LEU A 92 8.68 -4.74 11.92
C LEU A 92 7.47 -5.36 11.22
N GLU A 93 7.50 -5.46 9.90
CA GLU A 93 6.38 -5.98 9.10
C GLU A 93 6.89 -6.88 7.97
N ILE A 94 6.15 -7.96 7.72
CA ILE A 94 6.43 -8.95 6.67
C ILE A 94 5.15 -9.23 5.88
N ASP A 95 5.18 -8.93 4.58
CA ASP A 95 4.09 -9.25 3.64
C ASP A 95 4.57 -10.11 2.46
N TYR A 96 3.71 -10.31 1.47
CA TYR A 96 4.16 -10.77 0.16
C TYR A 96 3.37 -10.16 -0.98
N VAL A 97 4.06 -9.93 -2.10
CA VAL A 97 3.47 -9.55 -3.39
C VAL A 97 3.63 -10.67 -4.41
N ILE A 98 2.85 -10.61 -5.49
CA ILE A 98 3.03 -11.48 -6.66
C ILE A 98 3.74 -10.68 -7.75
N GLY A 99 4.96 -11.10 -8.10
CA GLY A 99 5.80 -10.45 -9.10
C GLY A 99 6.43 -11.48 -10.04
N GLU A 100 7.28 -11.01 -10.95
CA GLU A 100 8.05 -11.90 -11.83
C GLU A 100 9.27 -12.48 -11.11
N SER A 101 9.62 -13.74 -11.43
CA SER A 101 10.80 -14.42 -10.88
C SER A 101 12.09 -13.63 -11.13
N HIS A 102 12.88 -13.34 -10.08
CA HIS A 102 14.12 -12.56 -10.19
C HIS A 102 15.21 -13.31 -10.96
N LYS A 103 15.32 -13.00 -12.26
CA LYS A 103 16.18 -13.70 -13.24
C LYS A 103 17.62 -13.94 -12.78
N GLU A 104 18.27 -12.97 -12.14
CA GLU A 104 19.69 -13.14 -11.74
C GLU A 104 19.89 -13.97 -10.46
N LEU A 105 18.90 -14.01 -9.57
CA LEU A 105 18.95 -14.80 -8.33
C LEU A 105 18.43 -16.22 -8.57
N MET A 106 17.53 -16.38 -9.55
CA MET A 106 16.91 -17.65 -9.93
C MET A 106 16.88 -17.81 -11.46
N PRO A 107 18.03 -18.03 -12.13
CA PRO A 107 18.10 -18.10 -13.60
C PRO A 107 17.30 -19.26 -14.20
N ASN A 108 17.00 -20.29 -13.41
CA ASN A 108 16.18 -21.44 -13.80
C ASN A 108 14.68 -21.27 -13.49
N SER A 109 14.25 -20.09 -13.03
CA SER A 109 12.86 -19.78 -12.66
C SER A 109 12.30 -18.64 -13.52
N SER A 110 11.05 -18.78 -13.96
CA SER A 110 10.38 -17.85 -14.88
C SER A 110 8.89 -17.71 -14.58
N GLY A 111 8.33 -16.54 -14.90
CA GLY A 111 6.93 -16.20 -14.67
C GLY A 111 6.66 -15.80 -13.22
N ALA A 112 5.37 -15.64 -12.92
CA ALA A 112 4.88 -15.25 -11.60
C ALA A 112 5.42 -16.13 -10.46
N ALA A 113 5.89 -15.46 -9.41
CA ALA A 113 6.30 -15.99 -8.13
C ALA A 113 5.74 -15.11 -7.00
N ALA A 114 5.73 -15.62 -5.78
CA ALA A 114 5.53 -14.79 -4.60
C ALA A 114 6.88 -14.26 -4.12
N ILE A 115 6.94 -12.96 -3.83
CA ILE A 115 8.12 -12.26 -3.33
C ILE A 115 7.71 -11.71 -1.97
N ILE A 116 8.44 -12.08 -0.92
CA ILE A 116 8.16 -11.62 0.44
C ILE A 116 8.85 -10.28 0.63
N ARG A 117 8.16 -9.27 1.18
CA ARG A 117 8.77 -8.00 1.56
C ARG A 117 8.95 -8.00 3.07
N ILE A 118 10.16 -7.71 3.54
CA ILE A 118 10.47 -7.51 4.95
C ILE A 118 10.89 -6.05 5.13
N PHE A 119 10.17 -5.34 5.99
CA PHE A 119 10.49 -3.96 6.34
C PHE A 119 11.08 -3.87 7.75
N GLY A 120 11.96 -2.89 7.96
CA GLY A 120 12.57 -2.66 9.26
C GLY A 120 13.63 -1.57 9.26
N VAL A 121 14.43 -1.53 10.32
CA VAL A 121 15.42 -0.46 10.55
C VAL A 121 16.76 -1.04 11.01
N THR A 122 17.84 -0.50 10.47
CA THR A 122 19.24 -0.80 10.86
C THR A 122 19.59 -0.21 12.24
N ARG A 123 20.74 -0.58 12.83
CA ARG A 123 21.16 0.00 14.14
C ARG A 123 21.45 1.50 14.01
N GLU A 124 21.86 1.90 12.81
CA GLU A 124 22.18 3.24 12.34
C GLU A 124 20.94 4.10 12.03
N GLY A 125 19.73 3.54 12.12
CA GLY A 125 18.48 4.25 11.90
C GLY A 125 18.06 4.39 10.43
N HIS A 126 18.72 3.71 9.49
CA HIS A 126 18.29 3.66 8.09
C HIS A 126 17.14 2.68 7.87
N SER A 127 16.13 3.06 7.09
CA SER A 127 14.97 2.22 6.76
C SER A 127 15.25 1.22 5.63
N VAL A 128 14.68 0.03 5.76
CA VAL A 128 14.91 -1.15 4.90
C VAL A 128 13.61 -1.64 4.27
N CYS A 129 13.69 -2.01 2.99
CA CYS A 129 12.74 -2.88 2.29
C CYS A 129 13.51 -4.01 1.60
N CYS A 130 13.48 -5.20 2.18
CA CYS A 130 14.15 -6.40 1.69
C CYS A 130 13.16 -7.28 0.90
N HIS A 131 13.45 -7.49 -0.39
CA HIS A 131 12.70 -8.39 -1.26
C HIS A 131 13.30 -9.80 -1.24
N VAL A 132 12.55 -10.76 -0.71
CA VAL A 132 13.01 -12.12 -0.45
C VAL A 132 12.41 -13.08 -1.48
N HIS A 133 13.29 -13.74 -2.23
CA HIS A 133 12.96 -14.59 -3.38
C HIS A 133 13.19 -16.08 -3.11
N GLY A 134 12.49 -16.92 -3.88
CA GLY A 134 12.72 -18.36 -3.96
C GLY A 134 12.01 -19.20 -2.90
N PHE A 135 11.27 -18.59 -1.98
CA PHE A 135 10.41 -19.33 -1.06
C PHE A 135 9.11 -19.74 -1.77
N GLU A 136 8.73 -21.02 -1.69
CA GLU A 136 7.59 -21.58 -2.42
C GLU A 136 6.48 -22.08 -1.49
N PRO A 137 5.19 -21.77 -1.77
CA PRO A 137 4.07 -22.22 -0.94
C PRO A 137 3.83 -23.72 -1.09
N TYR A 138 3.62 -24.41 0.03
CA TYR A 138 3.34 -25.83 0.06
C TYR A 138 2.37 -26.21 1.18
N PHE A 139 1.81 -27.42 1.08
CA PHE A 139 1.05 -28.09 2.14
C PHE A 139 1.25 -29.61 2.05
N TYR A 140 0.66 -30.39 2.96
CA TYR A 140 0.82 -31.85 2.96
C TYR A 140 -0.51 -32.61 2.82
N ILE A 141 -0.44 -33.84 2.32
CA ILE A 141 -1.47 -34.89 2.43
C ILE A 141 -0.79 -36.20 2.88
N SER A 142 -1.54 -37.10 3.53
CA SER A 142 -1.04 -38.46 3.81
C SER A 142 -0.82 -39.22 2.49
N CYS A 143 0.23 -40.03 2.40
CA CYS A 143 0.51 -40.84 1.22
C CYS A 143 -0.36 -42.13 1.24
N PRO A 144 -1.16 -42.42 0.19
CA PRO A 144 -1.81 -43.72 0.03
C PRO A 144 -0.84 -44.90 0.18
N PRO A 145 -1.24 -45.99 0.88
CA PRO A 145 -0.43 -47.20 0.99
C PRO A 145 -0.06 -47.79 -0.37
N GLY A 146 1.19 -48.23 -0.52
CA GLY A 146 1.71 -48.86 -1.74
C GLY A 146 2.07 -47.91 -2.88
N MET A 147 1.81 -46.60 -2.75
CA MET A 147 2.02 -45.64 -3.84
C MET A 147 3.51 -45.30 -4.04
N GLY A 148 4.06 -45.65 -5.21
CA GLY A 148 5.49 -45.48 -5.53
C GLY A 148 5.84 -44.14 -6.24
N PRO A 149 7.11 -43.93 -6.61
CA PRO A 149 7.56 -42.74 -7.34
C PRO A 149 6.85 -42.53 -8.69
N ASP A 150 6.56 -43.62 -9.41
CA ASP A 150 5.80 -43.58 -10.67
C ASP A 150 4.35 -43.14 -10.44
N ASP A 151 3.73 -43.61 -9.35
CA ASP A 151 2.35 -43.25 -9.01
C ASP A 151 2.24 -41.81 -8.51
N ILE A 152 3.25 -41.32 -7.77
CA ILE A 152 3.39 -39.89 -7.44
C ILE A 152 3.54 -39.07 -8.72
N SER A 153 4.30 -39.54 -9.70
CA SER A 153 4.46 -38.88 -10.99
C SER A 153 3.16 -38.88 -11.81
N ARG A 154 2.37 -39.96 -11.76
CA ARG A 154 1.01 -40.02 -12.35
C ARG A 154 0.07 -39.04 -11.65
N PHE A 155 0.00 -39.08 -10.31
CA PHE A 155 -0.79 -38.21 -9.46
C PHE A 155 -0.47 -36.72 -9.69
N HIS A 156 0.83 -36.38 -9.82
CA HIS A 156 1.26 -35.01 -10.13
C HIS A 156 0.67 -34.50 -11.45
N ARG A 157 0.69 -35.32 -12.53
CA ARG A 157 0.08 -34.95 -13.81
C ARG A 157 -1.44 -34.76 -13.70
N VAL A 158 -2.13 -35.63 -12.98
CA VAL A 158 -3.60 -35.51 -12.81
C VAL A 158 -3.96 -34.27 -11.98
N LEU A 159 -3.24 -34.02 -10.89
CA LEU A 159 -3.46 -32.84 -10.05
C LEU A 159 -3.14 -31.54 -10.80
N GLU A 160 -2.07 -31.50 -11.61
CA GLU A 160 -1.73 -30.38 -12.49
C GLU A 160 -2.82 -30.12 -13.54
N ALA A 161 -3.38 -31.17 -14.16
CA ALA A 161 -4.50 -31.03 -15.10
C ALA A 161 -5.75 -30.45 -14.42
N ARG A 162 -6.15 -31.00 -13.26
CA ARG A 162 -7.31 -30.52 -12.50
C ARG A 162 -7.11 -29.10 -11.95
N MET A 163 -5.88 -28.72 -11.60
CA MET A 163 -5.53 -27.34 -11.26
C MET A 163 -5.70 -26.41 -12.46
N ARG A 164 -5.24 -26.80 -13.65
CA ARG A 164 -5.38 -26.03 -14.90
C ARG A 164 -6.84 -25.87 -15.33
N GLU A 165 -7.64 -26.93 -15.21
CA GLU A 165 -9.09 -26.91 -15.46
C GLU A 165 -9.86 -26.00 -14.51
N THR A 166 -9.38 -25.86 -13.26
CA THR A 166 -10.00 -25.03 -12.21
C THR A 166 -9.57 -23.56 -12.32
N ASN A 167 -8.30 -23.30 -12.63
CA ASN A 167 -7.69 -21.96 -12.61
C ASN A 167 -7.49 -21.39 -14.04
N ARG A 168 -8.46 -21.61 -14.95
CA ARG A 168 -8.34 -21.37 -16.41
C ARG A 168 -7.86 -19.96 -16.82
N ASN A 169 -8.18 -18.95 -16.01
CA ASN A 169 -7.83 -17.56 -16.28
C ASN A 169 -6.42 -17.17 -15.79
N SER A 170 -5.71 -18.08 -15.12
CA SER A 170 -4.37 -17.84 -14.60
C SER A 170 -3.31 -18.06 -15.68
N LYS A 171 -2.37 -17.13 -15.79
CA LYS A 171 -1.22 -17.19 -16.71
C LYS A 171 -0.05 -18.02 -16.19
N VAL A 172 -0.21 -18.69 -15.03
CA VAL A 172 0.83 -19.53 -14.43
C VAL A 172 1.09 -20.76 -15.32
N PRO A 173 2.34 -21.03 -15.75
CA PRO A 173 2.61 -22.09 -16.73
C PRO A 173 2.49 -23.51 -16.14
N LYS A 174 2.76 -23.68 -14.84
CA LYS A 174 2.70 -24.94 -14.08
C LYS A 174 2.19 -24.66 -12.67
N PHE A 175 1.07 -25.24 -12.26
CA PHE A 175 0.40 -24.91 -11.00
C PHE A 175 1.00 -25.65 -9.79
N VAL A 176 1.31 -26.92 -9.95
CA VAL A 176 2.00 -27.76 -8.97
C VAL A 176 3.46 -27.85 -9.39
N ARG A 177 4.36 -27.16 -8.68
CA ARG A 177 5.79 -27.09 -9.00
C ARG A 177 6.42 -28.48 -8.90
N ARG A 178 6.20 -29.19 -7.79
CA ARG A 178 6.64 -30.57 -7.52
C ARG A 178 5.83 -31.21 -6.39
N ILE A 179 5.96 -32.52 -6.24
CA ILE A 179 5.45 -33.30 -5.12
C ILE A 179 6.62 -34.11 -4.53
N GLU A 180 6.87 -33.95 -3.23
CA GLU A 180 7.98 -34.61 -2.51
C GLU A 180 7.40 -35.63 -1.52
N MET A 181 7.85 -36.89 -1.54
CA MET A 181 7.50 -37.83 -0.46
C MET A 181 8.37 -37.50 0.77
N VAL A 182 7.73 -37.31 1.92
CA VAL A 182 8.38 -36.92 3.18
C VAL A 182 7.90 -37.80 4.33
N GLN A 183 8.73 -37.92 5.36
CA GLN A 183 8.39 -38.63 6.60
C GLN A 183 7.88 -37.62 7.64
N LYS A 184 6.61 -37.77 8.04
CA LYS A 184 5.87 -36.86 8.94
C LYS A 184 4.93 -37.67 9.84
N ARG A 185 4.44 -37.04 10.91
CA ARG A 185 3.31 -37.53 11.71
C ARG A 185 2.28 -36.42 11.88
N SER A 186 1.01 -36.77 12.08
CA SER A 186 0.01 -35.78 12.53
C SER A 186 0.29 -35.40 13.98
N ILE A 187 -0.06 -34.16 14.36
CA ILE A 187 -0.12 -33.72 15.75
C ILE A 187 -1.38 -34.26 16.48
N MET A 188 -2.39 -34.69 15.73
CA MET A 188 -3.66 -35.17 16.28
C MET A 188 -3.56 -36.65 16.69
N TYR A 189 -3.93 -36.89 17.96
CA TYR A 189 -3.96 -38.18 18.65
C TYR A 189 -2.59 -38.83 18.89
N TYR A 190 -2.51 -39.70 19.89
CA TYR A 190 -1.34 -40.56 20.07
C TYR A 190 -1.26 -41.57 18.92
N GLN A 191 -0.05 -41.79 18.40
CA GLN A 191 0.23 -42.73 17.33
C GLN A 191 1.49 -43.51 17.70
N GLU A 192 1.41 -44.84 17.67
CA GLU A 192 2.51 -45.74 17.99
C GLU A 192 3.65 -45.62 16.96
N GLN A 193 3.31 -45.46 15.69
CA GLN A 193 4.28 -45.16 14.64
C GLN A 193 4.75 -43.70 14.76
N ARG A 194 6.07 -43.52 14.93
CA ARG A 194 6.70 -42.19 15.05
C ARG A 194 6.64 -41.34 13.78
N SER A 195 6.46 -41.96 12.62
CA SER A 195 6.36 -41.31 11.31
C SER A 195 5.63 -42.21 10.31
N GLN A 196 5.00 -41.59 9.31
CA GLN A 196 4.35 -42.21 8.15
C GLN A 196 4.74 -41.42 6.88
N PRO A 197 4.60 -42.00 5.68
CA PRO A 197 4.81 -41.27 4.44
C PRO A 197 3.69 -40.25 4.20
N PHE A 198 4.07 -39.01 3.91
CA PHE A 198 3.21 -37.92 3.45
C PHE A 198 3.71 -37.41 2.10
N LEU A 199 2.84 -36.77 1.32
CA LEU A 199 3.23 -35.99 0.16
C LEU A 199 3.21 -34.50 0.51
N LYS A 200 4.35 -33.83 0.34
CA LYS A 200 4.46 -32.36 0.33
C LYS A 200 4.17 -31.87 -1.08
N ILE A 201 3.07 -31.14 -1.25
CA ILE A 201 2.63 -30.59 -2.53
C ILE A 201 3.07 -29.13 -2.59
N VAL A 202 4.03 -28.82 -3.46
CA VAL A 202 4.54 -27.46 -3.67
C VAL A 202 3.79 -26.83 -4.86
N VAL A 203 3.14 -25.68 -4.64
CA VAL A 203 2.36 -24.96 -5.67
C VAL A 203 3.03 -23.66 -6.07
N ALA A 204 2.63 -23.08 -7.20
CA ALA A 204 3.36 -21.96 -7.80
C ALA A 204 3.12 -20.60 -7.13
N LEU A 205 1.95 -20.36 -6.53
CA LEU A 205 1.57 -19.11 -5.86
C LEU A 205 0.69 -19.41 -4.63
N PRO A 206 0.71 -18.60 -3.55
CA PRO A 206 -0.05 -18.88 -2.33
C PRO A 206 -1.56 -19.03 -2.53
N THR A 207 -2.12 -18.22 -3.44
CA THR A 207 -3.54 -18.27 -3.83
C THR A 207 -3.97 -19.61 -4.44
N MET A 208 -3.01 -20.43 -4.92
CA MET A 208 -3.26 -21.75 -5.49
C MET A 208 -3.37 -22.86 -4.43
N VAL A 209 -2.98 -22.61 -3.18
CA VAL A 209 -3.15 -23.59 -2.08
C VAL A 209 -4.63 -23.89 -1.87
N THR A 210 -5.48 -22.87 -1.83
CA THR A 210 -6.94 -23.01 -1.63
C THR A 210 -7.61 -23.77 -2.78
N SER A 211 -7.25 -23.51 -4.03
CA SER A 211 -7.83 -24.25 -5.17
C SER A 211 -7.31 -25.68 -5.27
N CYS A 212 -6.04 -25.92 -4.95
CA CYS A 212 -5.46 -27.28 -4.89
C CYS A 212 -6.09 -28.11 -3.77
N ARG A 213 -6.19 -27.55 -2.56
CA ARG A 213 -6.95 -28.12 -1.45
C ARG A 213 -8.39 -28.43 -1.86
N GLY A 214 -9.09 -27.49 -2.47
CA GLY A 214 -10.49 -27.68 -2.87
C GLY A 214 -10.71 -28.84 -3.85
N ILE A 215 -9.72 -29.18 -4.69
CA ILE A 215 -9.75 -30.38 -5.54
C ILE A 215 -9.57 -31.65 -4.68
N LEU A 216 -8.58 -31.65 -3.79
CA LEU A 216 -8.22 -32.80 -2.95
C LEU A 216 -9.29 -33.13 -1.89
N ASP A 217 -9.87 -32.12 -1.25
CA ASP A 217 -10.97 -32.24 -0.29
C ASP A 217 -12.25 -32.82 -0.96
N ARG A 218 -12.53 -32.45 -2.23
CA ARG A 218 -13.69 -32.96 -3.01
C ARG A 218 -13.48 -34.35 -3.62
N GLY A 219 -12.23 -34.72 -3.89
CA GLY A 219 -11.90 -35.98 -4.54
C GLY A 219 -11.26 -35.82 -5.92
N ILE A 220 -10.26 -36.68 -6.17
CA ILE A 220 -9.52 -36.78 -7.43
C ILE A 220 -9.44 -38.26 -7.83
N GLN A 221 -9.62 -38.53 -9.13
CA GLN A 221 -9.46 -39.87 -9.69
C GLN A 221 -7.97 -40.20 -9.80
N ILE A 222 -7.54 -41.36 -9.30
CA ILE A 222 -6.17 -41.83 -9.38
C ILE A 222 -6.16 -43.22 -10.02
N ASP A 223 -5.28 -43.42 -11.01
CA ASP A 223 -5.12 -44.70 -11.69
C ASP A 223 -4.79 -45.82 -10.68
N GLY A 224 -5.47 -46.96 -10.78
CA GLY A 224 -5.32 -48.10 -9.86
C GLY A 224 -5.94 -47.91 -8.46
N LEU A 225 -6.11 -46.68 -7.96
CA LEU A 225 -6.71 -46.39 -6.63
C LEU A 225 -8.17 -45.92 -6.70
N GLY A 226 -8.67 -45.48 -7.85
CA GLY A 226 -10.02 -44.95 -8.05
C GLY A 226 -10.18 -43.52 -7.52
N MET A 227 -11.41 -43.13 -7.21
CA MET A 227 -11.71 -41.81 -6.65
C MET A 227 -11.24 -41.73 -5.19
N LYS A 228 -10.39 -40.75 -4.86
CA LYS A 228 -9.87 -40.52 -3.50
C LYS A 228 -9.99 -39.05 -3.13
N SER A 229 -10.65 -38.76 -2.00
CA SER A 229 -10.51 -37.49 -1.29
C SER A 229 -9.37 -37.58 -0.27
N PHE A 230 -8.79 -36.43 0.08
CA PHE A 230 -7.64 -36.33 0.97
C PHE A 230 -7.88 -35.28 2.05
N MET A 231 -7.54 -35.63 3.29
CA MET A 231 -7.35 -34.61 4.33
C MET A 231 -6.06 -33.85 4.04
N THR A 232 -6.14 -32.53 3.97
CA THR A 232 -4.97 -31.65 3.82
C THR A 232 -4.47 -31.16 5.19
N TYR A 233 -3.15 -31.10 5.34
CA TYR A 233 -2.45 -30.69 6.56
C TYR A 233 -1.59 -29.46 6.29
N GLU A 234 -1.55 -28.53 7.24
CA GLU A 234 -0.84 -27.24 7.16
C GLU A 234 -1.30 -26.33 5.98
N SER A 235 -2.37 -26.70 5.27
CA SER A 235 -2.94 -26.03 4.08
C SER A 235 -3.69 -24.72 4.37
N ASN A 236 -3.72 -24.31 5.64
CA ASN A 236 -4.36 -23.09 6.15
C ASN A 236 -3.35 -22.12 6.80
N VAL A 237 -2.05 -22.42 6.76
CA VAL A 237 -1.00 -21.51 7.28
C VAL A 237 -0.73 -20.41 6.25
N LEU A 238 -0.80 -19.14 6.68
CA LEU A 238 -0.54 -17.98 5.82
C LEU A 238 0.89 -18.00 5.28
N PHE A 239 1.12 -17.50 4.07
CA PHE A 239 2.41 -17.66 3.38
C PHE A 239 3.58 -16.93 4.07
N ALA A 240 3.38 -15.71 4.55
CA ALA A 240 4.38 -14.99 5.35
C ALA A 240 4.69 -15.73 6.67
N LEU A 241 3.65 -16.21 7.37
CA LEU A 241 3.81 -17.00 8.60
C LEU A 241 4.52 -18.35 8.34
N ARG A 242 4.26 -18.99 7.20
CA ARG A 242 4.95 -20.19 6.74
C ARG A 242 6.45 -19.92 6.52
N PHE A 243 6.78 -18.83 5.83
CA PHE A 243 8.16 -18.37 5.68
C PHE A 243 8.83 -18.11 7.04
N MET A 244 8.14 -17.42 7.95
CA MET A 244 8.65 -17.12 9.29
C MET A 244 8.99 -18.40 10.07
N ILE A 245 8.06 -19.36 10.10
CA ILE A 245 8.27 -20.67 10.74
C ILE A 245 9.45 -21.42 10.10
N ASP A 246 9.47 -21.53 8.78
CA ASP A 246 10.47 -22.34 8.06
C ASP A 246 11.88 -21.73 8.09
N CYS A 247 12.00 -20.41 8.26
CA CYS A 247 13.27 -19.67 8.31
C CYS A 247 13.68 -19.27 9.75
N ASN A 248 12.92 -19.69 10.77
CA ASN A 248 13.09 -19.30 12.19
C ASN A 248 13.09 -17.76 12.42
N VAL A 249 12.30 -17.02 11.63
CA VAL A 249 12.07 -15.57 11.81
C VAL A 249 10.90 -15.39 12.78
N VAL A 250 11.08 -14.55 13.80
CA VAL A 250 10.06 -14.26 14.81
C VAL A 250 9.72 -12.77 14.82
N GLY A 251 8.58 -12.38 15.41
CA GLY A 251 8.15 -10.99 15.48
C GLY A 251 9.21 -10.10 16.14
N GLY A 252 9.59 -8.99 15.48
CA GLY A 252 10.52 -8.01 16.04
C GLY A 252 11.98 -8.45 16.14
N ASN A 253 12.42 -9.53 15.47
CA ASN A 253 13.82 -9.97 15.57
C ASN A 253 14.76 -9.26 14.57
N TRP A 254 16.06 -9.49 14.77
CA TRP A 254 17.09 -9.01 13.85
C TRP A 254 17.31 -10.00 12.71
N ILE A 255 17.38 -9.47 11.50
CA ILE A 255 17.65 -10.19 10.27
C ILE A 255 18.93 -9.63 9.66
N GLU A 256 19.80 -10.54 9.20
CA GLU A 256 21.01 -10.21 8.45
C GLU A 256 20.96 -10.80 7.04
N VAL A 257 21.43 -10.03 6.05
CA VAL A 257 21.84 -10.56 4.74
C VAL A 257 23.32 -10.21 4.53
N PRO A 258 24.22 -11.21 4.44
CA PRO A 258 25.65 -10.96 4.34
C PRO A 258 26.08 -10.19 3.07
N ALA A 259 27.25 -9.54 3.15
CA ALA A 259 27.88 -8.88 2.00
C ALA A 259 27.95 -9.79 0.76
N GLY A 260 27.57 -9.27 -0.41
CA GLY A 260 27.53 -10.03 -1.66
C GLY A 260 26.44 -11.11 -1.75
N LYS A 261 25.52 -11.21 -0.77
CA LYS A 261 24.35 -12.11 -0.80
C LYS A 261 23.03 -11.43 -1.16
N TYR A 262 23.04 -10.10 -1.22
CA TYR A 262 21.97 -9.27 -1.74
C TYR A 262 22.41 -8.56 -3.03
N LYS A 263 21.43 -8.04 -3.78
CA LYS A 263 21.64 -7.14 -4.93
C LYS A 263 20.77 -5.90 -4.77
N LYS A 264 21.20 -4.75 -5.26
CA LYS A 264 20.32 -3.57 -5.34
C LYS A 264 19.15 -3.88 -6.29
N THR A 265 17.93 -3.48 -5.93
CA THR A 265 16.79 -3.64 -6.84
C THR A 265 17.01 -2.93 -8.17
N ALA A 266 16.55 -3.55 -9.25
CA ALA A 266 16.54 -2.94 -10.59
C ALA A 266 15.57 -1.75 -10.70
N LYS A 267 14.59 -1.64 -9.79
CA LYS A 267 13.63 -0.53 -9.70
C LYS A 267 13.17 -0.35 -8.25
N ASN A 268 13.44 0.81 -7.64
CA ASN A 268 12.93 1.12 -6.31
C ASN A 268 11.38 1.18 -6.33
N LEU A 269 10.74 0.26 -5.64
CA LEU A 269 9.30 0.19 -5.40
C LEU A 269 8.92 0.83 -4.05
N SER A 270 9.88 1.12 -3.17
CA SER A 270 9.65 1.73 -1.85
C SER A 270 10.33 3.10 -1.70
N TYR A 271 9.94 3.83 -0.65
CA TYR A 271 10.61 5.06 -0.21
C TYR A 271 11.77 4.81 0.78
N SER A 272 11.99 3.55 1.18
CA SER A 272 13.06 3.15 2.11
C SER A 272 14.45 3.48 1.56
N GLN A 273 15.42 3.78 2.44
CA GLN A 273 16.78 4.10 2.02
C GLN A 273 17.52 2.89 1.45
N LEU A 274 17.37 1.72 2.08
CA LEU A 274 17.93 0.45 1.64
C LEU A 274 16.85 -0.42 1.00
N GLU A 275 16.89 -0.55 -0.33
CA GLU A 275 16.01 -1.46 -1.07
C GLU A 275 16.82 -2.44 -1.92
N PHE A 276 16.63 -3.74 -1.65
CA PHE A 276 17.48 -4.81 -2.19
C PHE A 276 16.76 -6.14 -2.27
N ASP A 277 17.29 -7.03 -3.11
CA ASP A 277 16.78 -8.37 -3.38
C ASP A 277 17.77 -9.43 -2.85
N CYS A 278 17.25 -10.48 -2.20
CA CYS A 278 18.05 -11.64 -1.79
C CYS A 278 17.26 -12.96 -1.96
N LEU A 279 17.95 -14.10 -1.90
CA LEU A 279 17.29 -15.40 -1.76
C LEU A 279 16.97 -15.68 -0.30
N TYR A 280 15.84 -16.34 -0.02
CA TYR A 280 15.45 -16.71 1.34
C TYR A 280 16.52 -17.55 2.06
N SER A 281 17.24 -18.39 1.31
CA SER A 281 18.31 -19.26 1.80
C SER A 281 19.61 -18.52 2.16
N GLN A 282 19.68 -17.20 1.99
CA GLN A 282 20.84 -16.37 2.38
C GLN A 282 20.52 -15.40 3.53
N LEU A 283 19.30 -15.42 4.06
CA LEU A 283 18.93 -14.72 5.29
C LEU A 283 19.50 -15.45 6.49
N ILE A 284 20.02 -14.68 7.45
CA ILE A 284 20.36 -15.14 8.79
C ILE A 284 19.32 -14.53 9.73
N SER A 285 18.50 -15.37 10.34
CA SER A 285 17.58 -14.97 11.40
C SER A 285 18.30 -15.05 12.74
N HIS A 286 18.49 -13.91 13.41
CA HIS A 286 19.15 -13.87 14.71
C HIS A 286 18.13 -14.09 15.84
N VAL A 287 18.50 -14.94 16.80
CA VAL A 287 17.75 -15.15 18.05
C VAL A 287 17.82 -13.86 18.88
N PRO A 288 16.72 -13.39 19.52
CA PRO A 288 16.69 -12.10 20.24
C PRO A 288 17.38 -12.16 21.61
N GLU A 289 18.67 -12.51 21.61
CA GLU A 289 19.55 -12.64 22.79
C GLU A 289 20.80 -11.75 22.64
N GLY A 290 21.40 -11.36 23.76
CA GLY A 290 22.62 -10.54 23.77
C GLY A 290 22.47 -9.22 23.00
N GLU A 291 23.34 -8.99 22.01
CA GLU A 291 23.27 -7.78 21.16
C GLU A 291 22.02 -7.72 20.27
N PHE A 292 21.32 -8.84 20.08
CA PHE A 292 20.08 -8.94 19.28
C PHE A 292 18.79 -8.87 20.12
N SER A 293 18.89 -8.71 21.45
CA SER A 293 17.71 -8.34 22.26
C SER A 293 17.47 -6.82 22.29
N LYS A 294 18.43 -6.01 21.83
CA LYS A 294 18.33 -4.54 21.74
C LYS A 294 17.38 -4.14 20.60
N MET A 295 16.67 -3.03 20.76
CA MET A 295 15.82 -2.47 19.71
C MET A 295 16.61 -1.57 18.74
N ALA A 296 16.13 -1.43 17.51
CA ALA A 296 16.54 -0.39 16.58
C ALA A 296 15.92 0.97 16.96
N PRO A 297 16.52 2.11 16.56
CA PRO A 297 15.99 3.44 16.83
C PRO A 297 14.79 3.75 15.90
N PHE A 298 13.66 3.11 16.16
CA PHE A 298 12.42 3.32 15.42
C PHE A 298 11.90 4.75 15.59
N ARG A 299 11.36 5.32 14.51
CA ARG A 299 10.70 6.63 14.52
C ARG A 299 9.22 6.47 14.83
N ILE A 300 8.78 7.03 15.95
CA ILE A 300 7.40 7.01 16.42
C ILE A 300 6.80 8.40 16.18
N LEU A 301 5.89 8.50 15.21
CA LEU A 301 5.09 9.70 14.97
C LEU A 301 3.82 9.63 15.81
N SER A 302 3.60 10.62 16.69
CA SER A 302 2.29 10.90 17.28
C SER A 302 1.70 12.13 16.59
N PHE A 303 0.43 12.08 16.21
CA PHE A 303 -0.27 13.19 15.57
C PHE A 303 -1.74 13.26 16.03
N ASP A 304 -2.35 14.43 15.79
CA ASP A 304 -3.70 14.82 16.21
C ASP A 304 -4.21 15.93 15.26
N ILE A 305 -5.51 15.98 14.96
CA ILE A 305 -6.11 16.97 14.04
C ILE A 305 -7.23 17.81 14.67
N GLU A 306 -7.30 19.07 14.27
CA GLU A 306 -8.39 19.99 14.64
C GLU A 306 -9.21 20.37 13.40
N CYS A 307 -10.55 20.35 13.54
CA CYS A 307 -11.51 20.58 12.46
C CYS A 307 -12.55 21.66 12.82
N ALA A 308 -12.79 22.62 11.93
CA ALA A 308 -13.72 23.74 12.17
C ALA A 308 -15.19 23.35 11.93
N GLY A 309 -15.78 22.58 12.85
CA GLY A 309 -17.15 22.08 12.77
C GLY A 309 -18.26 23.15 12.83
N ARG A 310 -19.31 22.98 12.02
CA ARG A 310 -20.58 23.73 12.12
C ARG A 310 -21.22 23.59 13.51
N LYS A 311 -21.70 24.71 14.05
CA LYS A 311 -22.21 24.82 15.44
C LYS A 311 -23.30 23.79 15.75
N GLY A 312 -23.01 22.90 16.71
CA GLY A 312 -23.97 21.89 17.20
C GLY A 312 -24.03 20.60 16.38
N LEU A 313 -23.18 20.46 15.37
CA LEU A 313 -22.96 19.23 14.62
C LEU A 313 -21.59 18.65 14.97
N PHE A 314 -21.42 17.34 14.79
CA PHE A 314 -20.09 16.72 14.76
C PHE A 314 -19.44 17.00 13.38
N PRO A 315 -18.11 17.18 13.29
CA PRO A 315 -17.45 17.47 12.01
C PRO A 315 -17.69 16.38 10.95
N GLU A 316 -18.00 16.79 9.72
CA GLU A 316 -18.19 15.92 8.55
C GLU A 316 -17.14 16.27 7.47
N PRO A 317 -16.34 15.32 6.96
CA PRO A 317 -15.30 15.59 5.95
C PRO A 317 -15.81 16.28 4.67
N THR A 318 -17.08 16.10 4.33
CA THR A 318 -17.75 16.75 3.19
C THR A 318 -17.96 18.26 3.36
N HIS A 319 -17.93 18.77 4.60
CA HIS A 319 -18.28 20.14 4.92
C HIS A 319 -17.19 20.87 5.70
N ASP A 320 -16.77 20.30 6.83
CA ASP A 320 -15.99 21.02 7.85
C ASP A 320 -14.47 20.82 7.60
N PRO A 321 -13.68 21.91 7.47
CA PRO A 321 -12.27 21.82 7.09
C PRO A 321 -11.36 21.39 8.23
N VAL A 322 -10.28 20.69 7.90
CA VAL A 322 -9.12 20.49 8.78
C VAL A 322 -8.38 21.82 8.88
N ILE A 323 -8.23 22.34 10.10
CA ILE A 323 -7.62 23.64 10.36
C ILE A 323 -6.24 23.55 11.01
N GLN A 324 -5.94 22.47 11.76
CA GLN A 324 -4.60 22.21 12.28
C GLN A 324 -4.27 20.73 12.27
N VAL A 325 -2.98 20.41 12.15
CA VAL A 325 -2.42 19.07 12.39
C VAL A 325 -1.16 19.20 13.25
N ALA A 326 -1.20 18.66 14.47
CA ALA A 326 -0.08 18.65 15.39
C ALA A 326 0.76 17.37 15.21
N ASN A 327 2.09 17.46 15.32
CA ASN A 327 3.01 16.36 15.08
C ASN A 327 4.15 16.34 16.11
N LEU A 328 4.32 15.21 16.79
CA LEU A 328 5.49 14.89 17.62
C LEU A 328 6.18 13.66 17.03
N VAL A 329 7.52 13.68 16.90
CA VAL A 329 8.27 12.48 16.49
C VAL A 329 9.40 12.21 17.47
N THR A 330 9.37 11.00 18.04
CA THR A 330 10.35 10.50 19.02
C THR A 330 11.12 9.33 18.42
N LEU A 331 12.37 9.12 18.85
CA LEU A 331 13.13 7.91 18.55
C LEU A 331 12.97 6.91 19.70
N GLN A 332 12.82 5.62 19.37
CA GLN A 332 12.70 4.57 20.38
C GLN A 332 13.93 4.55 21.31
N GLY A 333 13.70 4.86 22.58
CA GLY A 333 14.73 4.97 23.62
C GLY A 333 15.13 6.39 24.01
N GLU A 334 14.65 7.43 23.33
CA GLU A 334 14.89 8.84 23.68
C GLU A 334 13.74 9.42 24.52
N ASP A 335 14.06 10.14 25.60
CA ASP A 335 13.08 10.76 26.51
C ASP A 335 12.34 11.96 25.89
N GLN A 336 12.76 12.46 24.72
CA GLN A 336 12.25 13.69 24.12
C GLN A 336 12.04 13.58 22.60
N PRO A 337 10.97 14.18 22.04
CA PRO A 337 10.75 14.20 20.60
C PRO A 337 11.75 15.16 19.90
N PHE A 338 12.33 14.68 18.79
CA PHE A 338 13.23 15.47 17.94
C PHE A 338 12.47 16.32 16.90
N VAL A 339 11.18 16.00 16.67
CA VAL A 339 10.24 16.85 15.93
C VAL A 339 9.16 17.31 16.90
N ARG A 340 8.97 18.62 17.01
CA ARG A 340 7.73 19.24 17.52
C ARG A 340 7.25 20.21 16.45
N ASN A 341 6.08 19.96 15.89
CA ASN A 341 5.55 20.71 14.75
C ASN A 341 4.04 20.88 14.88
N VAL A 342 3.53 22.02 14.40
CA VAL A 342 2.11 22.18 14.08
C VAL A 342 1.98 22.78 12.68
N MET A 343 1.05 22.24 11.91
CA MET A 343 0.65 22.79 10.61
C MET A 343 -0.71 23.46 10.78
N THR A 344 -0.88 24.69 10.30
CA THR A 344 -2.10 25.48 10.48
C THR A 344 -2.63 26.04 9.16
N LEU A 345 -3.95 26.00 9.00
CA LEU A 345 -4.65 26.82 8.03
C LEU A 345 -4.67 28.27 8.54
N LYS A 346 -4.20 29.19 7.70
CA LYS A 346 -3.88 30.58 8.01
C LYS A 346 -2.82 30.73 9.11
N SER A 347 -2.48 31.98 9.40
CA SER A 347 -1.36 32.36 10.27
C SER A 347 -1.56 31.94 11.73
N CYS A 348 -0.48 31.44 12.32
CA CYS A 348 -0.39 31.11 13.74
C CYS A 348 0.78 31.90 14.37
N SER A 349 0.68 32.21 15.67
CA SER A 349 1.77 32.87 16.40
C SER A 349 2.92 31.90 16.66
N PRO A 350 4.19 32.35 16.68
CA PRO A 350 5.32 31.47 17.00
C PRO A 350 5.19 30.84 18.40
N ILE A 351 5.41 29.53 18.50
CA ILE A 351 5.38 28.76 19.75
C ILE A 351 6.81 28.34 20.09
N VAL A 352 7.25 28.60 21.32
CA VAL A 352 8.64 28.32 21.74
C VAL A 352 8.93 26.83 21.70
N GLY A 353 9.94 26.43 20.92
CA GLY A 353 10.37 25.03 20.79
C GLY A 353 9.51 24.17 19.84
N VAL A 354 8.61 24.78 19.06
CA VAL A 354 7.75 24.12 18.06
C VAL A 354 7.94 24.77 16.69
N ASP A 355 8.07 23.95 15.64
CA ASP A 355 8.13 24.43 14.26
C ASP A 355 6.72 24.69 13.71
N VAL A 356 6.27 25.94 13.78
CA VAL A 356 4.94 26.38 13.34
C VAL A 356 4.94 26.61 11.82
N MET A 357 4.19 25.81 11.06
CA MET A 357 4.00 25.97 9.62
C MET A 357 2.59 26.46 9.33
N SER A 358 2.44 27.68 8.84
CA SER A 358 1.15 28.23 8.41
C SER A 358 1.04 28.23 6.90
N PHE A 359 -0.17 27.90 6.41
CA PHE A 359 -0.49 27.70 5.00
C PHE A 359 -1.78 28.45 4.63
N ASP A 360 -1.94 28.87 3.39
CA ASP A 360 -3.10 29.66 2.96
C ASP A 360 -4.29 28.81 2.52
N THR A 361 -4.08 27.59 2.02
CA THR A 361 -5.15 26.65 1.70
C THR A 361 -5.09 25.34 2.50
N GLU A 362 -6.25 24.70 2.68
CA GLU A 362 -6.35 23.36 3.28
C GLU A 362 -5.60 22.30 2.44
N ARG A 363 -5.50 22.51 1.12
CA ARG A 363 -4.73 21.68 0.20
C ARG A 363 -3.24 21.66 0.57
N GLU A 364 -2.67 22.81 0.89
CA GLU A 364 -1.28 22.91 1.36
C GLU A 364 -1.09 22.20 2.71
N VAL A 365 -1.98 22.40 3.69
CA VAL A 365 -1.90 21.73 5.01
C VAL A 365 -1.83 20.20 4.84
N LEU A 366 -2.74 19.64 4.05
CA LEU A 366 -2.81 18.19 3.79
C LEU A 366 -1.57 17.68 3.03
N LEU A 367 -1.11 18.42 2.02
CA LEU A 367 0.10 18.04 1.26
C LEU A 367 1.39 18.21 2.07
N ALA A 368 1.47 19.19 2.96
CA ALA A 368 2.58 19.39 3.88
C ALA A 368 2.66 18.27 4.91
N TRP A 369 1.53 17.83 5.47
CA TRP A 369 1.51 16.70 6.41
C TRP A 369 1.95 15.39 5.75
N ARG A 370 1.44 15.10 4.53
CA ARG A 370 1.95 14.02 3.69
C ARG A 370 3.44 14.17 3.36
N GLY A 371 3.92 15.40 3.19
CA GLY A 371 5.34 15.73 3.05
C GLY A 371 6.14 15.34 4.29
N LEU A 372 5.66 15.70 5.48
CA LEU A 372 6.26 15.32 6.76
C LEU A 372 6.32 13.80 6.90
N MET A 373 5.23 13.07 6.63
CA MET A 373 5.25 11.60 6.65
C MET A 373 6.31 11.02 5.70
N ARG A 374 6.46 11.58 4.49
CA ARG A 374 7.45 11.13 3.50
C ARG A 374 8.90 11.40 3.93
N GLU A 375 9.17 12.57 4.47
CA GLU A 375 10.53 13.04 4.82
C GLU A 375 10.99 12.52 6.19
N VAL A 376 10.09 12.43 7.17
CA VAL A 376 10.35 11.77 8.47
C VAL A 376 10.48 10.26 8.32
N ASP A 377 9.72 9.65 7.39
CA ASP A 377 9.66 8.20 7.19
C ASP A 377 9.45 7.44 8.53
N PRO A 378 8.38 7.72 9.30
CA PRO A 378 8.16 7.06 10.59
C PRO A 378 8.00 5.54 10.42
N ASP A 379 8.41 4.79 11.44
CA ASP A 379 8.20 3.34 11.47
C ASP A 379 6.82 3.00 12.03
N ILE A 380 6.40 3.79 13.02
CA ILE A 380 5.20 3.61 13.81
C ILE A 380 4.47 4.96 13.83
N ILE A 381 3.16 4.93 13.58
CA ILE A 381 2.23 6.01 13.85
C ILE A 381 1.44 5.63 15.10
N ILE A 382 1.31 6.54 16.05
CA ILE A 382 0.42 6.40 17.22
C ILE A 382 -0.49 7.62 17.36
N GLY A 383 -1.57 7.45 18.10
CA GLY A 383 -2.47 8.53 18.47
C GLY A 383 -3.63 7.99 19.28
N TYR A 384 -4.61 8.85 19.56
CA TYR A 384 -5.82 8.48 20.28
C TYR A 384 -6.99 8.51 19.30
N ASN A 385 -7.65 7.36 19.08
CA ASN A 385 -8.75 7.22 18.11
C ASN A 385 -8.41 7.50 16.62
N ILE A 386 -7.12 7.67 16.26
CA ILE A 386 -6.67 8.02 14.89
C ILE A 386 -7.09 7.03 13.80
N CYS A 387 -7.41 5.77 14.14
CA CYS A 387 -7.91 4.80 13.17
C CYS A 387 -9.39 5.00 12.81
N LYS A 388 -10.17 5.67 13.67
CA LYS A 388 -11.63 5.82 13.57
C LYS A 388 -12.10 7.26 13.39
N PHE A 389 -11.19 8.24 13.55
CA PHE A 389 -11.45 9.64 13.24
C PHE A 389 -10.38 10.19 12.31
N ASP A 390 -9.16 10.44 12.80
CA ASP A 390 -8.18 11.29 12.12
C ASP A 390 -7.79 10.81 10.72
N LEU A 391 -7.33 9.56 10.58
CA LEU A 391 -6.93 9.04 9.26
C LEU A 391 -8.12 8.88 8.30
N PRO A 392 -9.28 8.31 8.71
CA PRO A 392 -10.49 8.34 7.89
C PRO A 392 -10.90 9.76 7.46
N TYR A 393 -10.89 10.72 8.39
CA TYR A 393 -11.28 12.11 8.15
C TYR A 393 -10.34 12.77 7.13
N LEU A 394 -9.04 12.68 7.35
CA LEU A 394 -8.01 13.21 6.44
C LEU A 394 -8.12 12.60 5.03
N ILE A 395 -8.33 11.29 4.91
CA ILE A 395 -8.45 10.60 3.62
C ILE A 395 -9.74 11.03 2.90
N GLN A 396 -10.88 11.05 3.59
CA GLN A 396 -12.17 11.47 3.02
C GLN A 396 -12.18 12.95 2.66
N ARG A 397 -11.58 13.81 3.49
CA ARG A 397 -11.45 15.24 3.23
C ARG A 397 -10.58 15.52 2.00
N ALA A 398 -9.46 14.81 1.86
CA ALA A 398 -8.61 14.89 0.68
C ALA A 398 -9.31 14.39 -0.60
N GLU A 399 -10.21 13.39 -0.50
CA GLU A 399 -11.05 12.96 -1.63
C GLU A 399 -12.08 14.03 -2.02
N VAL A 400 -12.76 14.64 -1.05
CA VAL A 400 -13.70 15.77 -1.26
C VAL A 400 -13.00 16.97 -1.91
N LEU A 401 -11.76 17.25 -1.54
CA LEU A 401 -10.92 18.32 -2.11
C LEU A 401 -10.18 17.92 -3.41
N GLY A 402 -10.41 16.72 -3.94
CA GLY A 402 -9.78 16.24 -5.19
C GLY A 402 -8.27 16.00 -5.12
N ILE A 403 -7.67 15.94 -3.92
CA ILE A 403 -6.22 15.82 -3.68
C ILE A 403 -5.80 14.35 -3.89
N SER A 404 -5.83 13.92 -5.14
CA SER A 404 -5.71 12.52 -5.54
C SER A 404 -4.42 11.85 -5.05
N GLU A 405 -3.36 12.61 -4.80
CA GLU A 405 -2.05 12.15 -4.37
C GLU A 405 -1.93 11.97 -2.84
N PHE A 406 -2.89 12.50 -2.05
CA PHE A 406 -2.87 12.46 -0.59
C PHE A 406 -2.78 11.03 -0.01
N PRO A 407 -3.66 10.06 -0.36
CA PRO A 407 -3.66 8.71 0.25
C PRO A 407 -2.44 7.83 -0.11
N ILE A 408 -1.39 8.36 -0.73
CA ILE A 408 -0.11 7.67 -0.96
C ILE A 408 0.81 7.92 0.24
N LEU A 409 0.40 7.47 1.43
CA LEU A 409 1.09 7.76 2.70
C LEU A 409 2.15 6.71 3.08
N GLY A 410 1.89 5.42 2.83
CA GLY A 410 2.76 4.32 3.23
C GLY A 410 4.09 4.20 2.45
N ARG A 411 4.94 3.25 2.87
CA ARG A 411 6.31 3.08 2.33
C ARG A 411 6.40 2.64 0.87
N ILE A 412 5.35 2.10 0.26
CA ILE A 412 5.37 1.64 -1.14
C ILE A 412 4.93 2.74 -2.11
N ARG A 413 5.73 2.95 -3.15
CA ARG A 413 5.50 3.97 -4.19
C ARG A 413 4.21 3.67 -4.94
N ASN A 414 3.41 4.70 -5.16
CA ASN A 414 2.12 4.66 -5.87
C ASN A 414 1.05 3.74 -5.25
N SER A 415 1.31 3.12 -4.09
CA SER A 415 0.30 2.38 -3.33
C SER A 415 -0.63 3.37 -2.63
N ARG A 416 -1.94 3.13 -2.69
CA ARG A 416 -2.97 3.98 -2.05
C ARG A 416 -3.52 3.29 -0.81
N VAL A 417 -3.43 3.98 0.32
CA VAL A 417 -4.18 3.70 1.54
C VAL A 417 -5.68 3.73 1.24
N ARG A 418 -6.45 2.86 1.86
CA ARG A 418 -7.91 2.76 1.74
C ARG A 418 -8.51 2.42 3.10
N VAL A 419 -9.48 3.21 3.55
CA VAL A 419 -10.30 2.84 4.72
C VAL A 419 -11.09 1.56 4.40
N LYS A 420 -11.23 0.66 5.38
CA LYS A 420 -11.95 -0.61 5.21
C LYS A 420 -12.57 -1.06 6.53
N ASP A 421 -13.85 -1.42 6.50
CA ASP A 421 -14.50 -2.07 7.63
C ASP A 421 -14.01 -3.51 7.86
N THR A 422 -13.72 -3.82 9.13
CA THR A 422 -13.43 -5.20 9.57
C THR A 422 -13.99 -5.44 10.98
N THR A 423 -14.97 -6.33 11.11
CA THR A 423 -15.57 -6.66 12.42
C THR A 423 -14.73 -7.71 13.17
N PHE A 424 -14.35 -7.41 14.43
CA PHE A 424 -13.74 -8.38 15.34
C PHE A 424 -14.73 -8.81 16.43
N SER A 425 -14.73 -10.10 16.79
CA SER A 425 -15.64 -10.64 17.82
C SER A 425 -15.04 -11.87 18.48
N SER A 426 -15.05 -11.95 19.81
CA SER A 426 -14.61 -13.13 20.56
C SER A 426 -15.50 -13.39 21.79
N ARG A 427 -15.28 -14.49 22.52
CA ARG A 427 -15.99 -14.73 23.80
C ARG A 427 -15.42 -13.95 24.99
N ARG A 428 -14.23 -13.36 24.85
CA ARG A 428 -13.66 -12.42 25.83
C ARG A 428 -13.95 -10.96 25.47
N GLU A 429 -14.31 -10.71 24.22
CA GLU A 429 -14.51 -9.39 23.62
C GLU A 429 -15.96 -9.30 23.11
N SER A 430 -16.89 -8.85 23.98
CA SER A 430 -18.31 -8.65 23.65
C SER A 430 -18.49 -7.98 22.30
N HIS A 431 -19.42 -8.48 21.46
CA HIS A 431 -19.62 -8.08 20.06
C HIS A 431 -19.31 -6.60 19.75
N LYS A 432 -18.05 -6.33 19.36
CA LYS A 432 -17.67 -5.03 18.82
C LYS A 432 -18.03 -5.02 17.34
N LYS A 433 -18.89 -4.09 16.94
CA LYS A 433 -18.75 -3.52 15.60
C LYS A 433 -17.48 -2.67 15.62
N ASN A 434 -16.33 -3.30 15.37
CA ASN A 434 -15.18 -2.55 14.87
C ASN A 434 -15.62 -1.96 13.52
N GLY A 435 -15.91 -0.66 13.49
CA GLY A 435 -15.82 0.11 12.25
C GLY A 435 -14.34 0.29 11.91
N GLU A 436 -14.04 0.39 10.62
CA GLU A 436 -12.77 0.92 10.08
C GLU A 436 -11.50 0.32 10.71
N GLY A 437 -11.19 -0.92 10.33
CA GLY A 437 -10.01 -1.65 10.79
C GLY A 437 -8.94 -1.77 9.71
N TYR A 438 -7.83 -1.06 9.93
CA TYR A 438 -6.58 -1.26 9.20
C TYR A 438 -6.01 -2.65 9.58
N GLY A 439 -5.36 -3.33 8.63
CA GLY A 439 -4.93 -4.72 8.83
C GLY A 439 -3.91 -4.88 9.96
N ASP A 440 -4.17 -5.83 10.87
CA ASP A 440 -3.27 -6.31 11.93
C ASP A 440 -2.62 -5.22 12.83
N ILE A 441 -3.45 -4.32 13.36
CA ILE A 441 -3.10 -3.34 14.39
C ILE A 441 -3.03 -3.96 15.81
N PHE A 442 -2.00 -3.58 16.56
CA PHE A 442 -1.86 -3.88 17.99
C PHE A 442 -2.61 -2.85 18.86
N HIS A 443 -3.92 -3.01 19.05
CA HIS A 443 -4.65 -2.24 20.08
C HIS A 443 -4.12 -2.60 21.48
N PHE A 444 -3.65 -1.60 22.24
CA PHE A 444 -2.96 -1.83 23.51
C PHE A 444 -3.83 -1.57 24.75
N ASP A 445 -4.42 -0.38 24.86
CA ASP A 445 -4.75 0.19 26.18
C ASP A 445 -5.84 -0.58 26.98
N ARG A 446 -6.74 -1.26 26.27
CA ARG A 446 -7.88 -1.97 26.88
C ARG A 446 -7.62 -3.43 27.24
N LYS A 447 -6.42 -3.95 26.96
CA LYS A 447 -6.13 -5.39 27.02
C LYS A 447 -5.58 -5.85 28.37
N ASP A 448 -4.78 -4.99 29.00
CA ASP A 448 -4.04 -5.30 30.23
C ASP A 448 -4.57 -4.55 31.46
N ARG A 449 -5.46 -3.56 31.29
CA ARG A 449 -6.16 -2.90 32.40
C ARG A 449 -7.36 -3.75 32.85
N GLY A 450 -7.50 -3.93 34.16
CA GLY A 450 -8.67 -4.56 34.78
C GLY A 450 -9.96 -3.74 34.57
N ARG A 451 -11.11 -4.31 34.94
CA ARG A 451 -12.41 -3.62 34.84
C ARG A 451 -12.53 -2.46 35.84
N GLU A 452 -12.07 -1.28 35.46
CA GLU A 452 -12.64 -0.02 35.93
C GLU A 452 -12.30 1.12 34.97
N GLU A 453 -13.18 2.12 34.94
CA GLU A 453 -13.11 3.33 34.11
C GLU A 453 -13.20 3.13 32.58
N ALA A 454 -13.67 4.16 31.88
CA ALA A 454 -14.17 4.07 30.50
C ALA A 454 -13.59 5.17 29.61
N GLU A 455 -12.27 5.31 29.64
CA GLU A 455 -11.53 6.20 28.75
C GLU A 455 -11.07 5.45 27.48
N GLY A 456 -10.60 6.18 26.47
CA GLY A 456 -10.63 5.75 25.06
C GLY A 456 -9.53 4.78 24.62
N GLU A 457 -9.46 4.56 23.31
CA GLU A 457 -8.60 3.55 22.71
C GLU A 457 -7.43 4.22 21.96
N ALA A 458 -6.21 4.04 22.48
CA ALA A 458 -4.97 4.40 21.78
C ALA A 458 -4.70 3.44 20.62
N ASP A 459 -4.37 4.01 19.46
CA ASP A 459 -4.15 3.31 18.20
C ASP A 459 -2.65 3.30 17.82
N TYR A 460 -2.25 2.28 17.05
CA TYR A 460 -0.86 1.98 16.68
C TYR A 460 -0.82 1.42 15.26
N ILE A 461 -0.02 2.00 14.36
CA ILE A 461 0.03 1.59 12.94
C ILE A 461 1.48 1.54 12.43
N PRO A 462 1.98 0.41 11.93
CA PRO A 462 3.22 0.37 11.17
C PRO A 462 3.06 1.12 9.83
N LEU A 463 4.03 1.95 9.41
CA LEU A 463 3.94 2.69 8.13
C LEU A 463 4.00 1.77 6.87
N CYS A 464 4.35 0.50 7.07
CA CYS A 464 4.54 -0.46 5.99
C CYS A 464 3.23 -1.08 5.49
N THR A 465 2.13 -0.97 6.24
CA THR A 465 0.91 -1.74 6.03
C THR A 465 0.16 -1.38 4.74
N GLU A 466 0.31 -2.23 3.72
CA GLU A 466 -0.60 -2.25 2.57
C GLU A 466 -1.97 -2.82 2.99
N ILE A 467 -3.00 -1.98 3.00
CA ILE A 467 -4.36 -2.39 3.35
C ILE A 467 -4.95 -3.21 2.20
N TYR A 468 -4.66 -4.51 2.20
CA TYR A 468 -5.07 -5.41 1.13
C TYR A 468 -6.60 -5.51 1.03
N PRO A 469 -7.19 -5.25 -0.15
CA PRO A 469 -8.53 -5.73 -0.45
C PRO A 469 -8.46 -7.26 -0.53
N GLN A 470 -8.85 -7.94 0.55
CA GLN A 470 -9.06 -9.38 0.54
C GLN A 470 -9.97 -9.72 -0.65
N GLN A 471 -9.42 -10.45 -1.62
CA GLN A 471 -10.18 -10.85 -2.80
C GLN A 471 -11.36 -11.70 -2.36
N GLY A 472 -12.56 -11.27 -2.74
CA GLY A 472 -13.79 -11.69 -2.07
C GLY A 472 -13.97 -13.20 -2.01
N VAL A 473 -14.10 -13.72 -0.78
CA VAL A 473 -14.83 -14.97 -0.55
C VAL A 473 -16.23 -14.75 -1.13
N LYS A 474 -16.59 -15.51 -2.16
CA LYS A 474 -17.96 -15.46 -2.68
C LYS A 474 -18.90 -16.02 -1.62
N ASP A 475 -19.84 -15.20 -1.17
CA ASP A 475 -21.01 -15.65 -0.42
C ASP A 475 -21.83 -16.62 -1.30
N ASN A 476 -21.54 -17.92 -1.17
CA ASN A 476 -22.47 -18.97 -1.58
C ASN A 476 -23.63 -18.99 -0.58
N LYS A 477 -24.56 -18.03 -0.73
CA LYS A 477 -25.90 -18.15 -0.16
C LYS A 477 -26.57 -19.39 -0.78
N LYS A 478 -27.30 -20.11 0.06
CA LYS A 478 -28.17 -21.22 -0.34
C LYS A 478 -29.43 -20.68 -1.02
#